data_AF-A0A8J7D9T7-F1
#
_entry.id   AF-A0A8J7D9T7-F1
#
_cell.length_a   1.000
_cell.length_b   1.000
_cell.length_c   1.000
_cell.angle_alpha   90.00
_cell.angle_beta   90.00
_cell.angle_gamma   90.00
#
_symmetry.space_group_name_H-M   'P 1'
#
loop_
_entity.id
_entity.type
_entity.pdbx_description
1 polymer ?
#
loop_
_entity_poly.entity_id
_entity_poly.type
_entity_poly.pdbx_seq_one_letter_code
_entity_poly.pdbx_strand_id
1 'polypeptide(L)'
;MLKRLRAFFSFRPDRLVIRSKGQQTCGVSRAQIRAVIEWLGLRATDYGAMAHLIWDNPEIAIADLDARVKDGLQRKQPIFLYRCGDRPSVTPPAGYDWRLVPEYPSLRLYRLEKDE
;
A
#
# COMPACT_ATOMS: atom_id res chain seq x y z
N MET A 1 10.15 30.79 -26.38
CA MET A 1 8.76 30.32 -26.62
C MET A 1 8.82 29.39 -27.83
N LEU A 2 8.32 28.16 -27.87
CA LEU A 2 7.07 27.61 -27.33
C LEU A 2 7.19 26.06 -27.19
N LYS A 3 6.82 25.54 -26.01
CA LYS A 3 6.14 24.25 -25.68
C LYS A 3 6.75 22.93 -26.20
N ARG A 4 7.41 22.14 -25.33
CA ARG A 4 6.82 21.03 -24.54
C ARG A 4 5.88 20.13 -25.35
N LEU A 5 6.28 18.86 -25.51
CA LEU A 5 5.52 17.70 -25.02
C LEU A 5 6.36 16.42 -25.16
N ARG A 6 7.04 16.06 -24.06
CA ARG A 6 7.50 14.68 -23.83
C ARG A 6 6.26 13.85 -23.51
N ALA A 7 5.69 13.17 -24.49
CA ALA A 7 4.74 12.09 -24.24
C ALA A 7 5.51 10.75 -24.27
N PHE A 8 6.36 10.53 -23.27
CA PHE A 8 6.93 9.22 -23.01
C PHE A 8 5.91 8.43 -22.17
N PHE A 9 5.29 7.42 -22.76
CA PHE A 9 4.61 6.30 -22.10
C PHE A 9 3.66 6.65 -20.95
N SER A 10 2.48 7.18 -21.28
CA SER A 10 1.31 7.08 -20.38
C SER A 10 0.74 5.67 -20.44
N PHE A 11 1.43 4.68 -19.86
CA PHE A 11 0.77 3.43 -19.50
C PHE A 11 -0.07 3.74 -18.25
N ARG A 12 -1.28 4.27 -18.43
CA ARG A 12 -2.31 4.19 -17.41
C ARG A 12 -2.87 2.78 -17.54
N PRO A 13 -2.56 1.83 -16.67
CA PRO A 13 -3.39 0.65 -16.64
C PRO A 13 -4.79 1.12 -16.22
N ASP A 14 -5.81 0.66 -16.93
CA ASP A 14 -7.22 0.96 -16.62
C ASP A 14 -7.65 0.44 -15.23
N ARG A 15 -6.74 -0.25 -14.53
CA ARG A 15 -6.97 -0.89 -13.24
C ARG A 15 -5.70 -0.89 -12.39
N LEU A 16 -5.81 -0.44 -11.14
CA LEU A 16 -4.77 -0.59 -10.13
C LEU A 16 -4.51 -2.08 -9.86
N VAL A 17 -3.25 -2.50 -9.95
CA VAL A 17 -2.82 -3.83 -9.51
C VAL A 17 -2.42 -3.76 -8.04
N ILE A 18 -3.10 -4.52 -7.18
CA ILE A 18 -2.77 -4.59 -5.74
C ILE A 18 -1.98 -5.87 -5.47
N ARG A 19 -0.70 -5.72 -5.11
CA ARG A 19 0.15 -6.83 -4.67
C ARG A 19 -0.06 -7.08 -3.18
N SER A 20 -0.91 -8.06 -2.87
CA SER A 20 -1.30 -8.43 -1.51
C SER A 20 -0.33 -9.44 -0.86
N LYS A 21 0.01 -9.26 0.41
CA LYS A 21 0.87 -10.15 1.22
C LYS A 21 0.34 -10.32 2.64
N GLY A 22 0.34 -11.56 3.15
CA GLY A 22 -0.21 -11.88 4.48
C GLY A 22 -1.73 -12.10 4.51
N GLN A 23 -2.45 -11.87 3.41
CA GLN A 23 -3.92 -11.93 3.38
C GLN A 23 -4.49 -13.28 3.82
N GLN A 24 -3.84 -14.38 3.47
CA GLN A 24 -4.34 -15.74 3.78
C GLN A 24 -4.21 -16.07 5.27
N THR A 25 -3.31 -15.40 5.97
CA THR A 25 -2.93 -15.69 7.36
C THR A 25 -3.36 -14.58 8.32
N CYS A 26 -4.00 -13.52 7.82
CA CYS A 26 -4.29 -12.33 8.60
C CYS A 26 -5.52 -12.42 9.52
N GLY A 27 -6.32 -13.48 9.41
CA GLY A 27 -7.55 -13.67 10.21
C GLY A 27 -8.68 -12.66 9.90
N VAL A 28 -8.50 -11.76 8.94
CA VAL A 28 -9.47 -10.73 8.56
C VAL A 28 -10.61 -11.35 7.76
N SER A 29 -11.85 -10.90 8.03
CA SER A 29 -13.04 -11.40 7.32
C SER A 29 -13.01 -11.03 5.82
N ARG A 30 -13.66 -11.84 4.99
CA ARG A 30 -13.75 -11.57 3.54
C ARG A 30 -14.41 -10.21 3.23
N ALA A 31 -15.40 -9.82 4.02
CA ALA A 31 -16.09 -8.54 3.86
C ALA A 31 -15.13 -7.36 4.09
N GLN A 32 -14.30 -7.46 5.13
CA GLN A 32 -13.30 -6.45 5.44
C GLN A 32 -12.17 -6.42 4.41
N ILE A 33 -11.70 -7.58 3.94
CA ILE A 33 -10.75 -7.69 2.83
C ILE A 33 -11.28 -6.96 1.59
N ARG A 34 -12.54 -7.23 1.25
CA ARG A 34 -13.21 -6.61 0.10
C ARG A 34 -13.29 -5.10 0.24
N ALA A 35 -13.67 -4.59 1.41
CA ALA A 35 -13.77 -3.16 1.68
C ALA A 35 -12.43 -2.42 1.46
N VAL A 36 -11.31 -3.01 1.93
CA VAL A 36 -9.97 -2.44 1.74
C VAL A 36 -9.58 -2.42 0.26
N ILE A 37 -9.79 -3.52 -0.46
CA ILE A 37 -9.44 -3.65 -1.88
C ILE A 37 -10.28 -2.71 -2.74
N GLU A 38 -11.59 -2.60 -2.48
CA GLU A 38 -12.48 -1.68 -3.18
C GLU A 38 -12.07 -0.23 -2.93
N TRP A 39 -11.79 0.14 -1.68
CA TRP A 39 -11.32 1.49 -1.35
C TRP A 39 -10.00 1.84 -2.07
N LEU A 40 -9.03 0.94 -2.07
CA LEU A 40 -7.77 1.14 -2.82
C LEU A 40 -8.02 1.27 -4.33
N GLY A 41 -8.95 0.48 -4.87
CA GLY A 41 -9.35 0.55 -6.27
C GLY A 41 -9.98 1.90 -6.67
N LEU A 42 -10.78 2.49 -5.79
CA LEU A 42 -11.34 3.83 -6.00
C LEU A 42 -10.28 4.93 -6.04
N ARG A 43 -9.11 4.68 -5.45
CA ARG A 43 -7.96 5.59 -5.40
C ARG A 43 -6.90 5.27 -6.45
N ALA A 44 -7.19 4.39 -7.40
CA ALA A 44 -6.27 3.97 -8.46
C ALA A 44 -5.62 5.16 -9.21
N THR A 45 -6.38 6.24 -9.45
CA THR A 45 -5.89 7.46 -10.11
C THR A 45 -4.76 8.14 -9.36
N ASP A 46 -4.73 7.98 -8.04
CA ASP A 46 -3.79 8.66 -7.13
C ASP A 46 -2.51 7.83 -6.95
N TYR A 47 -2.59 6.53 -7.23
CA TYR A 47 -1.57 5.52 -6.93
C TYR A 47 -0.85 5.00 -8.17
N GLY A 48 -1.33 5.37 -9.36
CA GLY A 48 -0.80 4.89 -10.61
C GLY A 48 -1.09 3.41 -10.84
N ALA A 49 -0.12 2.69 -11.40
CA ALA A 49 -0.35 1.35 -11.92
C ALA A 49 -0.44 0.25 -10.87
N MET A 50 0.26 0.42 -9.74
CA MET A 50 0.48 -0.66 -8.79
C MET A 50 0.65 -0.14 -7.38
N ALA A 51 0.00 -0.81 -6.43
CA ALA A 51 0.15 -0.61 -5.00
C ALA A 51 0.53 -1.92 -4.32
N HIS A 52 1.24 -1.83 -3.20
CA HIS A 52 1.51 -2.97 -2.32
C HIS A 52 0.59 -2.90 -1.10
N LEU A 53 0.02 -4.03 -0.71
CA LEU A 53 -0.82 -4.14 0.48
C LEU A 53 -0.28 -5.25 1.39
N ILE A 54 0.11 -4.88 2.59
CA ILE A 54 0.62 -5.75 3.63
C ILE A 54 -0.50 -5.95 4.65
N TRP A 55 -0.93 -7.19 4.85
CA TRP A 55 -1.83 -7.58 5.93
C TRP A 55 -0.98 -7.96 7.14
N ASP A 56 -0.81 -6.99 8.02
CA ASP A 56 0.08 -7.07 9.16
C ASP A 56 -0.56 -7.88 10.29
N ASN A 57 -0.15 -9.14 10.41
CA ASN A 57 -0.49 -10.01 11.51
C ASN A 57 0.72 -10.14 12.45
N PRO A 58 0.67 -9.63 13.69
CA PRO A 58 1.81 -9.70 14.62
C PRO A 58 2.22 -11.12 15.00
N GLU A 59 1.31 -12.10 14.84
CA GLU A 59 1.58 -13.50 15.17
C GLU A 59 2.29 -14.25 14.04
N ILE A 60 2.34 -13.66 12.83
CA ILE A 60 2.79 -14.36 11.63
C ILE A 60 3.75 -13.49 10.83
N ALA A 61 5.03 -13.87 10.87
CA ALA A 61 6.06 -13.23 10.07
C ALA A 61 5.78 -13.39 8.56
N ILE A 62 5.92 -12.30 7.81
CA ILE A 62 5.78 -12.30 6.36
C ILE A 62 7.18 -12.44 5.74
N ALA A 63 7.42 -13.55 5.05
CA ALA A 63 8.68 -13.76 4.33
C ALA A 63 8.92 -12.65 3.28
N ASP A 64 10.18 -12.24 3.16
CA ASP A 64 10.68 -11.25 2.20
C ASP A 64 10.04 -9.85 2.30
N LEU A 65 9.44 -9.50 3.44
CA LEU A 65 8.75 -8.22 3.62
C LEU A 65 9.67 -7.03 3.33
N ASP A 66 10.86 -7.01 3.91
CA ASP A 66 11.85 -5.94 3.74
C ASP A 66 12.27 -5.74 2.28
N ALA A 67 12.54 -6.84 1.56
CA ALA A 67 12.93 -6.79 0.16
C ALA A 67 11.84 -6.15 -0.71
N ARG A 68 10.56 -6.44 -0.40
CA ARG A 68 9.42 -5.90 -1.13
C ARG A 68 9.14 -4.45 -0.79
N VAL A 69 9.25 -4.08 0.49
CA VAL A 69 9.14 -2.68 0.89
C VAL A 69 10.21 -1.86 0.19
N LYS A 70 11.46 -2.36 0.13
CA LYS A 70 12.56 -1.74 -0.63
C LYS A 70 12.25 -1.62 -2.12
N ASP A 71 11.76 -2.66 -2.78
CA ASP A 71 11.37 -2.62 -4.21
C ASP A 71 10.25 -1.61 -4.47
N GLY A 72 9.21 -1.58 -3.63
CA GLY A 72 8.11 -0.62 -3.73
C GLY A 72 8.58 0.83 -3.59
N LEU A 73 9.44 1.10 -2.60
CA LEU A 73 10.04 2.42 -2.39
C LEU A 73 10.92 2.85 -3.58
N GLN A 74 11.78 1.97 -4.09
CA GLN A 74 12.64 2.26 -5.25
C GLN A 74 11.81 2.60 -6.49
N ARG A 75 10.67 1.94 -6.68
CA ARG A 75 9.75 2.16 -7.79
C ARG A 75 8.74 3.29 -7.54
N LYS A 76 8.81 3.96 -6.39
CA LYS A 76 7.85 4.99 -5.96
C LYS A 76 6.40 4.51 -6.00
N GLN A 77 6.19 3.23 -5.70
CA GLN A 77 4.87 2.61 -5.63
C GLN A 77 4.33 2.79 -4.20
N PRO A 78 3.06 3.15 -4.03
CA PRO A 78 2.48 3.27 -2.70
C PRO A 78 2.45 1.92 -2.00
N ILE A 79 2.84 1.94 -0.73
CA ILE A 79 2.87 0.77 0.15
C ILE A 79 1.87 1.04 1.27
N PHE A 80 0.92 0.13 1.41
CA PHE A 80 -0.11 0.17 2.44
C PHE A 80 0.08 -0.97 3.42
N LEU A 81 -0.27 -0.69 4.67
CA LEU A 81 -0.31 -1.66 5.75
C LEU A 81 -1.71 -1.66 6.36
N TYR A 82 -2.37 -2.81 6.31
CA TYR A 82 -3.60 -3.06 7.05
C TYR A 82 -3.24 -3.79 8.34
N ARG A 83 -3.48 -3.16 9.49
CA ARG A 83 -3.21 -3.78 10.79
C ARG A 83 -4.29 -4.79 11.13
N CYS A 84 -3.90 -6.02 11.48
CA CYS A 84 -4.83 -7.04 11.97
C CYS A 84 -4.92 -7.01 13.50
N GLY A 85 -3.95 -6.38 14.18
CA GLY A 85 -3.93 -6.12 15.62
C GLY A 85 -4.16 -4.66 16.02
N ASP A 86 -3.68 -4.29 17.22
CA ASP A 86 -3.91 -2.96 17.81
C ASP A 86 -2.95 -1.86 17.34
N ARG A 87 -1.75 -2.23 16.86
CA ARG A 87 -0.73 -1.31 16.32
C ARG A 87 -0.01 -2.00 15.15
N PRO A 88 0.56 -1.23 14.21
CA PRO A 88 1.47 -1.78 13.21
C PRO A 88 2.62 -2.54 13.90
N SER A 89 2.79 -3.81 13.58
CA SER A 89 3.89 -4.65 14.08
C SER A 89 5.12 -4.56 13.18
N VAL A 90 4.93 -4.22 11.91
CA VAL A 90 5.99 -4.02 10.94
C VAL A 90 6.68 -2.68 11.20
N THR A 91 7.98 -2.70 11.49
CA THR A 91 8.78 -1.47 11.58
C THR A 91 8.97 -0.85 10.20
N PRO A 92 8.70 0.46 10.02
CA PRO A 92 8.96 1.13 8.76
C PRO A 92 10.48 1.27 8.51
N PRO A 93 10.94 1.35 7.25
CA PRO A 93 12.34 1.64 6.94
C PRO A 93 12.79 2.99 7.49
N ALA A 94 14.09 3.17 7.70
CA ALA A 94 14.65 4.43 8.21
C ALA A 94 14.26 5.65 7.35
N GLY A 95 13.77 6.70 8.02
CA GLY A 95 13.27 7.92 7.37
C GLY A 95 11.87 7.79 6.79
N TYR A 96 11.11 6.78 7.23
CA TYR A 96 9.71 6.58 6.90
C TYR A 96 8.89 6.24 8.14
N ASP A 97 7.60 6.54 8.09
CA ASP A 97 6.63 6.20 9.12
C ASP A 97 5.34 5.64 8.49
N TRP A 98 4.62 4.84 9.27
CA TRP A 98 3.28 4.38 8.93
C TRP A 98 2.27 5.44 9.33
N ARG A 99 1.78 6.21 8.35
CA ARG A 99 0.77 7.23 8.56
C ARG A 99 -0.62 6.66 8.34
N LEU A 100 -1.51 6.84 9.31
CA LEU A 100 -2.90 6.43 9.16
C LEU A 100 -3.54 7.21 8.02
N VAL A 101 -4.20 6.50 7.10
CA VAL A 101 -4.95 7.08 5.99
C VAL A 101 -6.17 7.84 6.56
N PRO A 102 -6.23 9.18 6.47
CA PRO A 102 -7.26 9.97 7.12
C PRO A 102 -8.62 9.90 6.42
N GLU A 103 -8.67 9.50 5.15
CA GLU A 103 -9.90 9.50 4.35
C GLU A 103 -10.83 8.33 4.69
N TYR A 104 -10.33 7.29 5.35
CA TYR A 104 -11.18 6.21 5.85
C TYR A 104 -10.63 5.57 7.13
N PRO A 105 -10.65 6.29 8.27
CA PRO A 105 -9.95 5.91 9.49
C PRO A 105 -10.49 4.61 10.09
N SER A 106 -11.75 4.27 9.83
CA SER A 106 -12.35 3.00 10.26
C SER A 106 -11.76 1.77 9.57
N LEU A 107 -11.12 1.90 8.40
CA LEU A 107 -10.36 0.81 7.79
C LEU A 107 -9.03 0.56 8.50
N ARG A 108 -8.55 1.49 9.34
CA ARG A 108 -7.26 1.37 10.04
C ARG A 108 -6.11 1.02 9.07
N LEU A 109 -6.18 1.60 7.87
CA LEU A 109 -5.20 1.42 6.81
C LEU A 109 -4.11 2.48 6.97
N TYR A 110 -2.86 2.07 6.89
CA TYR A 110 -1.70 2.95 6.97
C TYR A 110 -1.03 3.02 5.61
N ARG A 111 -0.44 4.17 5.29
CA ARG A 111 0.42 4.38 4.13
C ARG A 111 1.83 4.62 4.63
N LEU A 112 2.81 4.02 3.94
CA LEU A 112 4.20 4.32 4.19
C LEU A 112 4.52 5.70 3.61
N GLU A 113 4.96 6.62 4.47
CA GLU A 113 5.30 7.99 4.10
C GLU A 113 6.68 8.33 4.60
N LYS A 114 7.35 9.26 3.92
CA LYS A 114 8.68 9.73 4.34
C LYS A 114 8.52 10.59 5.59
N ASP A 115 9.43 10.44 6.55
CA ASP A 115 9.54 11.37 7.67
C ASP A 115 9.94 12.74 7.12
N GLU A 116 9.06 13.74 7.31
CA GLU A 116 9.34 15.15 6.99
C GLU A 116 10.18 15.81 8.09
#